data_AF-A0A1K1R751-F1
#
_entry.id   AF-A0A1K1R751-F1
#
_cell.length_a   1.000
_cell.length_b   1.000
_cell.length_c   1.000
_cell.angle_alpha   90.00
_cell.angle_beta   90.00
_cell.angle_gamma   90.00
#
_symmetry.space_group_name_H-M   'P 1'
#
loop_
_entity.id
_entity.type
_entity.pdbx_description
1 polymer ?
#
loop_
_entity_poly.entity_id
_entity_poly.type
_entity_poly.pdbx_seq_one_letter_code
_entity_poly.pdbx_strand_id
1 'polypeptide(L)'
;MNSVNNIAESFGTLYHPKSALVFYETAGTDTNMYVEHFDMDSNGTPVNAHPLTVKEANVLAKALQTDEEKSKAFLKPKGILPTNILHINPSEKGTVLWYTKAQQRQLYFVNGLGIPNGVAQV
;
A
#
# COMPACT_ATOMS: atom_id res chain seq x y z
N MET A 1 -5.57 -35.75 35.74
CA MET A 1 -5.33 -35.36 34.33
C MET A 1 -5.67 -33.89 34.21
N ASN A 2 -4.68 -33.00 34.08
CA ASN A 2 -4.94 -31.57 33.89
C ASN A 2 -5.20 -31.34 32.40
N SER A 3 -6.45 -31.11 32.03
CA SER A 3 -6.83 -30.69 30.69
C SER A 3 -6.36 -29.24 30.50
N VAL A 4 -5.24 -29.06 29.80
CA VAL A 4 -4.78 -27.72 29.42
C VAL A 4 -5.75 -27.21 28.35
N ASN A 5 -6.61 -26.26 28.73
CA ASN A 5 -7.49 -25.60 27.77
C ASN A 5 -6.61 -24.82 26.78
N ASN A 6 -6.53 -25.30 25.54
CA ASN A 6 -5.85 -24.59 24.47
C ASN A 6 -6.73 -23.42 24.02
N ILE A 7 -6.47 -22.25 24.57
CA ILE A 7 -7.15 -20.99 24.25
C ILE A 7 -6.41 -20.20 23.16
N ALA A 8 -5.43 -20.79 22.46
CA ALA A 8 -4.68 -20.10 21.40
C ALA A 8 -5.61 -19.57 20.29
N GLU A 9 -6.69 -20.30 20.00
CA GLU A 9 -7.73 -19.89 19.03
C GLU A 9 -8.57 -18.69 19.50
N SER A 10 -8.52 -18.32 20.78
CA SER A 10 -9.27 -17.18 21.34
C SER A 10 -8.51 -15.85 21.26
N PHE A 11 -7.25 -15.86 20.84
CA PHE A 11 -6.43 -14.66 20.71
C PHE A 11 -6.31 -14.23 19.25
N GLY A 12 -7.21 -13.35 18.81
CA GLY A 12 -7.11 -12.66 17.52
C GLY A 12 -7.35 -13.54 16.29
N THR A 13 -6.97 -13.04 15.11
CA THR A 13 -7.12 -13.77 13.85
C THR A 13 -5.96 -14.74 13.69
N LEU A 14 -6.24 -16.04 13.77
CA LEU A 14 -5.26 -17.09 13.50
C LEU A 14 -4.97 -17.14 11.99
N TYR A 15 -3.69 -16.97 11.61
CA TYR A 15 -3.25 -17.07 10.22
C TYR A 15 -2.72 -18.48 9.95
N HIS A 16 -3.22 -19.08 8.88
CA HIS A 16 -2.74 -20.39 8.41
C HIS A 16 -1.93 -20.22 7.13
N PRO A 17 -0.79 -20.94 7.00
CA PRO A 17 0.00 -20.90 5.78
C PRO A 17 -0.81 -21.48 4.62
N LYS A 18 -0.90 -20.75 3.50
CA LYS A 18 -1.65 -21.20 2.30
C LYS A 18 -0.73 -21.48 1.11
N SER A 19 0.40 -20.77 1.02
CA SER A 19 1.39 -20.95 -0.03
C SER A 19 2.77 -20.43 0.39
N ALA A 20 3.81 -20.82 -0.35
CA ALA A 20 5.16 -20.25 -0.27
C ALA A 20 5.73 -19.99 -1.67
N LEU A 21 6.68 -19.05 -1.73
CA LEU A 21 7.50 -18.80 -2.91
C LEU A 21 8.96 -19.11 -2.57
N VAL A 22 9.63 -19.84 -3.46
CA VAL A 22 11.05 -20.15 -3.35
C VAL A 22 11.77 -19.57 -4.57
N PHE A 23 12.83 -18.81 -4.31
CA PHE A 23 13.66 -18.19 -5.33
C PHE A 23 14.92 -19.04 -5.49
N TYR A 24 15.14 -19.52 -6.70
CA TYR A 24 16.33 -20.26 -7.09
C TYR A 24 17.22 -19.35 -7.93
N GLU A 25 18.52 -19.49 -7.74
CA GLU A 25 19.54 -18.81 -8.52
C GLU A 25 20.49 -19.86 -9.11
N THR A 26 20.88 -19.68 -10.37
CA THR A 26 21.83 -20.57 -11.04
C THR A 26 23.24 -20.35 -10.49
N ALA A 27 23.95 -21.44 -10.21
CA ALA A 27 25.36 -21.37 -9.83
C ALA A 27 26.23 -21.11 -11.08
N GLY A 28 26.97 -19.99 -11.10
CA GLY A 28 27.85 -19.63 -12.22
C GLY A 28 28.04 -18.12 -12.38
N THR A 29 28.55 -17.70 -13.54
CA THR A 29 28.69 -16.28 -13.91
C THR A 29 27.39 -15.64 -14.38
N ASP A 30 26.48 -16.43 -14.93
CA ASP A 30 25.13 -15.97 -15.30
C ASP A 30 24.18 -16.26 -14.13
N THR A 31 23.75 -15.19 -13.45
CA THR A 31 22.81 -15.25 -12.31
C THR A 31 21.38 -15.17 -12.82
N ASN A 32 20.88 -16.28 -13.38
CA ASN A 32 19.47 -16.37 -13.72
C ASN A 32 18.65 -16.76 -12.49
N MET A 33 17.54 -16.07 -12.29
CA MET A 33 16.61 -16.32 -11.20
C MET A 33 15.36 -17.02 -11.70
N TYR A 34 14.89 -18.01 -10.93
CA TYR A 34 13.66 -18.74 -11.17
C TYR A 34 12.83 -18.77 -9.87
N VAL A 35 11.51 -18.65 -10.00
CA VAL A 35 10.61 -18.63 -8.84
C VAL A 35 9.63 -19.79 -8.93
N GLU A 36 9.56 -20.57 -7.86
CA GLU A 36 8.64 -21.68 -7.70
C GLU A 36 7.59 -21.34 -6.64
N HIS A 37 6.34 -21.66 -6.93
CA HIS A 37 5.21 -21.55 -6.03
C HIS A 37 4.86 -22.93 -5.46
N PHE A 38 4.61 -22.97 -4.16
CA PHE A 38 4.15 -24.13 -3.42
C PHE A 38 2.81 -23.81 -2.78
N ASP A 39 1.86 -24.74 -2.88
CA ASP A 39 0.70 -24.73 -2.00
C ASP A 39 1.10 -25.27 -0.62
N MET A 40 0.32 -24.95 0.41
CA MET A 40 0.47 -25.52 1.74
C MET A 40 -0.66 -26.49 2.00
N ASP A 41 -0.33 -27.68 2.49
CA ASP A 41 -1.32 -28.62 2.99
C ASP A 41 -1.89 -28.17 4.36
N SER A 42 -2.81 -28.96 4.92
CA SER A 42 -3.42 -28.67 6.22
C SER A 42 -2.44 -28.63 7.40
N ASN A 43 -1.24 -29.20 7.23
CA ASN A 43 -0.19 -29.22 8.23
C ASN A 43 0.82 -28.08 8.02
N GLY A 44 0.63 -27.24 7.00
CA GLY A 44 1.58 -26.19 6.61
C GLY A 44 2.81 -26.71 5.89
N THR A 45 2.73 -27.92 5.31
CA THR A 45 3.82 -28.51 4.53
C THR A 45 3.73 -28.05 3.07
N PRO A 46 4.84 -27.61 2.45
CA PRO A 46 4.85 -27.24 1.04
C PRO A 46 4.58 -28.46 0.14
N VAL A 47 3.60 -28.32 -0.75
CA VAL A 47 3.17 -29.33 -1.72
C VAL A 47 2.91 -28.69 -3.08
N ASN A 48 2.71 -29.51 -4.12
CA ASN A 48 2.35 -29.07 -5.48
C ASN A 48 3.28 -27.98 -6.06
N ALA A 49 4.59 -28.23 -6.04
CA ALA A 49 5.59 -27.33 -6.61
C ALA A 49 5.32 -27.04 -8.10
N HIS A 50 5.30 -25.76 -8.49
CA HIS A 50 5.20 -25.35 -9.89
C HIS A 50 5.81 -23.97 -10.14
N PRO A 51 6.26 -23.67 -11.38
CA PRO A 51 6.71 -22.33 -11.75
C PRO A 51 5.67 -21.26 -11.40
N LEU A 52 6.11 -20.16 -10.78
CA LEU A 52 5.23 -19.04 -10.48
C LEU A 52 4.61 -18.51 -11.78
N THR A 53 3.28 -18.50 -11.85
CA THR A 53 2.58 -18.01 -13.03
C THR A 53 2.42 -16.49 -13.01
N VAL A 54 2.26 -15.89 -14.19
CA VAL A 54 1.96 -14.45 -14.33
C VAL A 54 0.69 -14.07 -13.58
N LYS A 55 -0.31 -14.96 -13.52
CA LYS A 55 -1.56 -14.71 -12.81
C LYS A 55 -1.32 -14.62 -11.30
N GLU A 56 -0.56 -15.54 -10.73
CA GLU A 56 -0.21 -15.54 -9.30
C GLU A 56 0.65 -14.35 -8.92
N ALA A 57 1.64 -14.01 -9.76
CA ALA A 57 2.45 -12.81 -9.57
C ALA A 57 1.59 -11.52 -9.56
N ASN A 58 0.58 -11.43 -10.43
CA ASN A 58 -0.36 -10.31 -10.43
C ASN A 58 -1.23 -10.25 -9.17
N VAL A 59 -1.66 -11.40 -8.65
CA VAL A 59 -2.41 -11.46 -7.39
C VAL A 59 -1.55 -11.01 -6.22
N LEU A 60 -0.30 -11.48 -6.16
CA LEU A 60 0.69 -11.04 -5.17
C LEU A 60 0.92 -9.53 -5.25
N ALA A 61 1.17 -9.01 -6.45
CA ALA A 61 1.39 -7.58 -6.66
C ALA A 61 0.22 -6.73 -6.15
N LYS A 62 -1.03 -7.15 -6.42
CA LYS A 62 -2.22 -6.47 -5.89
C LYS A 62 -2.31 -6.51 -4.37
N ALA A 63 -2.00 -7.66 -3.76
CA ALA A 63 -2.01 -7.80 -2.31
C ALA A 63 -0.95 -6.91 -1.64
N LEU A 64 0.24 -6.77 -2.25
CA LEU A 64 1.30 -5.87 -1.77
C LEU A 64 0.92 -4.39 -1.99
N GLN A 65 0.30 -4.06 -3.11
CA GLN A 65 -0.11 -2.69 -3.44
C GLN A 65 -1.19 -2.15 -2.50
N THR A 66 -2.07 -2.99 -1.94
CA THR A 66 -3.18 -2.50 -1.10
C THR A 66 -2.76 -1.78 0.18
N ASP A 67 -1.59 -2.06 0.73
CA ASP A 67 -1.11 -1.40 1.95
C ASP A 67 -0.38 -0.08 1.65
N GLU A 68 0.34 0.01 0.53
CA GLU A 68 0.88 1.28 0.03
C GLU A 68 -0.18 2.19 -0.60
N GLU A 69 -1.20 1.64 -1.26
CA GLU A 69 -2.27 2.45 -1.85
C GLU A 69 -3.18 3.10 -0.80
N LYS A 70 -3.30 2.49 0.39
CA LYS A 70 -3.93 3.14 1.55
C LYS A 70 -3.16 4.38 2.00
N SER A 71 -1.83 4.36 1.96
CA SER A 71 -1.01 5.54 2.27
C SER A 71 -0.96 6.55 1.11
N LYS A 72 -1.17 6.10 -0.14
CA LYS A 72 -1.30 6.92 -1.36
C LYS A 72 -2.74 7.42 -1.62
N ALA A 73 -3.68 7.23 -0.70
CA ALA A 73 -5.08 7.64 -0.86
C ALA A 73 -5.32 9.15 -0.66
N PHE A 74 -4.28 9.95 -0.42
CA PHE A 74 -4.41 11.40 -0.33
C PHE A 74 -4.69 12.02 -1.70
N LEU A 75 -5.46 13.11 -1.71
CA LEU A 75 -5.90 13.83 -2.92
C LEU A 75 -6.79 13.04 -3.89
N LYS A 76 -7.29 11.86 -3.53
CA LYS A 76 -8.40 11.23 -4.26
C LYS A 76 -9.71 11.96 -3.90
N PRO A 77 -10.37 12.65 -4.83
CA PRO A 77 -11.59 13.38 -4.53
C PRO A 77 -12.70 12.41 -4.13
N LYS A 78 -13.41 12.74 -3.04
CA LYS A 78 -14.66 12.06 -2.68
C LYS A 78 -15.82 12.85 -3.32
N GLY A 79 -16.28 12.40 -4.48
CA GLY A 79 -17.38 13.03 -5.21
C GLY A 79 -16.93 13.93 -6.36
N ILE A 80 -17.76 14.91 -6.71
CA ILE A 80 -17.55 15.78 -7.87
C ILE A 80 -16.37 16.73 -7.60
N LEU A 81 -15.44 16.80 -8.55
CA LEU A 81 -14.32 17.74 -8.48
C LEU A 81 -14.79 19.19 -8.64
N PRO A 82 -14.38 20.11 -7.76
CA PRO A 82 -14.64 21.53 -7.95
C PRO A 82 -14.07 22.03 -9.28
N THR A 83 -14.78 22.94 -9.95
CA THR A 83 -14.41 23.45 -11.28
C THR A 83 -13.15 24.31 -11.29
N ASN A 84 -12.67 24.74 -10.12
CA ASN A 84 -11.44 25.50 -9.98
C ASN A 84 -10.19 24.63 -9.80
N ILE A 85 -10.32 23.30 -9.71
CA ILE A 85 -9.17 22.40 -9.71
C ILE A 85 -8.67 22.22 -11.15
N LEU A 86 -7.38 22.49 -11.37
CA LEU A 86 -6.73 22.38 -12.67
C LEU A 86 -6.01 21.03 -12.85
N HIS A 87 -5.44 20.49 -11.77
CA HIS A 87 -4.71 19.23 -11.81
C HIS A 87 -4.65 18.57 -10.43
N ILE A 88 -4.66 17.24 -10.40
CA ILE A 88 -4.43 16.41 -9.21
C ILE A 88 -3.45 15.29 -9.58
N ASN A 89 -2.41 15.13 -8.78
CA ASN A 89 -1.51 14.00 -8.83
C ASN A 89 -1.54 13.29 -7.46
N PRO A 90 -2.14 12.09 -7.34
CA PRO A 90 -2.21 11.34 -6.09
C PRO A 90 -1.00 10.40 -5.85
N SER A 91 0.16 10.66 -6.47
CA SER A 91 1.42 9.92 -6.20
C SER A 91 2.00 10.26 -4.82
N GLU A 92 3.11 9.62 -4.41
CA GLU A 92 3.74 9.81 -3.09
C GLU A 92 4.07 11.26 -2.69
N LYS A 93 4.28 12.15 -3.66
CA LYS A 93 4.49 13.60 -3.44
C LYS A 93 3.27 14.43 -3.82
N GLY A 94 2.09 13.87 -3.61
CA GLY A 94 0.88 14.29 -4.28
C GLY A 94 0.63 15.79 -4.25
N THR A 95 0.21 16.29 -5.42
CA THR A 95 0.07 17.71 -5.70
C THR A 95 -1.34 18.01 -6.19
N VAL A 96 -1.81 19.22 -5.87
CA VAL A 96 -3.03 19.80 -6.44
C VAL A 96 -2.68 21.17 -6.99
N LEU A 97 -3.10 21.44 -8.22
CA LEU A 97 -3.11 22.80 -8.77
C LEU A 97 -4.56 23.25 -8.87
N TRP A 98 -4.84 24.47 -8.41
CA TRP A 98 -6.16 25.08 -8.51
C TRP A 98 -6.03 26.55 -8.86
N TYR A 99 -7.09 27.07 -9.46
CA TYR A 99 -7.25 28.47 -9.77
C TYR A 99 -7.97 29.20 -8.62
N THR A 100 -7.46 30.38 -8.29
CA THR A 100 -8.10 31.32 -7.36
C THR A 100 -8.30 32.65 -8.08
N LYS A 101 -9.50 33.21 -8.02
CA LYS A 101 -9.77 34.56 -8.55
C LYS A 101 -9.14 35.60 -7.63
N ALA A 102 -8.63 36.68 -8.22
CA ALA A 102 -8.04 37.82 -7.53
C ALA A 102 -8.99 38.35 -6.44
N GLN A 103 -8.54 38.36 -5.19
CA GLN A 103 -9.35 38.83 -4.05
C GLN A 103 -8.48 39.26 -2.87
N GLN A 104 -9.06 40.01 -1.95
CA GLN A 104 -8.50 40.27 -0.63
C GLN A 104 -8.96 39.22 0.36
N ARG A 105 -8.03 38.57 1.06
CA ARG A 105 -8.37 37.58 2.08
C ARG A 105 -7.47 37.68 3.29
N GLN A 106 -8.06 37.48 4.47
CA GLN A 106 -7.32 37.28 5.70
C GLN A 106 -6.59 35.93 5.65
N LEU A 107 -5.26 35.96 5.71
CA LEU A 107 -4.39 34.79 5.78
C LEU A 107 -3.96 34.55 7.23
N TYR A 108 -3.81 33.28 7.56
CA TYR A 108 -3.34 32.81 8.87
C TYR A 108 -2.15 31.87 8.65
N PHE A 109 -1.08 32.09 9.41
CA PHE A 109 0.15 31.33 9.36
C PHE A 109 0.42 30.72 10.74
N VAL A 110 1.13 29.59 10.76
CA VAL A 110 1.59 28.98 12.01
C VAL A 110 2.74 29.81 12.61
N ASN A 111 2.79 29.91 13.94
CA ASN A 111 3.77 30.75 14.63
C ASN A 111 5.24 30.43 14.24
N GLY A 112 5.55 29.18 13.90
CA GLY A 112 6.90 28.75 13.50
C GLY A 112 7.39 29.29 12.14
N LEU A 113 6.52 29.87 11.32
CA LEU A 113 6.91 30.48 10.04
C LEU A 113 7.49 31.89 10.20
N GLY A 114 7.28 32.56 11.33
CA GLY A 114 7.67 33.96 11.52
C GLY A 114 6.93 34.96 10.62
N ILE A 115 5.86 34.53 9.93
CA ILE A 115 5.03 35.36 9.06
C ILE A 115 3.79 35.81 9.87
N PRO A 116 3.50 37.11 9.97
CA PRO A 116 2.33 37.59 10.69
C PRO A 116 1.02 37.29 9.91
N ASN A 117 -0.05 37.04 10.66
CA ASN A 117 -1.40 36.95 10.10
C ASN A 117 -1.83 38.33 9.58
N GLY A 118 -2.50 38.38 8.43
CA GLY A 118 -2.91 39.66 7.82
C GLY A 118 -3.75 39.51 6.57
N VAL A 119 -4.25 40.64 6.05
CA VAL A 119 -4.97 40.70 4.77
C VAL A 119 -3.96 40.72 3.62
N ALA A 120 -4.12 39.84 2.65
CA ALA A 120 -3.30 39.76 1.45
C ALA A 120 -4.15 39.76 0.17
N GLN A 121 -3.56 40.24 -0.93
CA GLN A 121 -4.09 40.02 -2.28
C GLN A 121 -3.64 38.64 -2.75
N VAL A 122 -4.59 37.78 -3.14
CA VAL A 122 -4.37 36.41 -3.61
C VAL A 122 -5.08 36.15 -4.93
#